data_AF-S3LB61-F1
#
_entry.id   AF-S3LB61-F1
#
_cell.length_a   1.000
_cell.length_b   1.000
_cell.length_c   1.000
_cell.angle_alpha   90.00
_cell.angle_beta   90.00
_cell.angle_gamma   90.00
#
_symmetry.space_group_name_H-M   'P 1'
#
loop_
_entity.id
_entity.type
_entity.pdbx_description
1 polymer ?
#
loop_
_entity_poly.entity_id
_entity_poly.type
_entity_poly.pdbx_seq_one_letter_code
_entity_poly.pdbx_strand_id
1 'polypeptide(L)'
;MKKLFFVVPVICALCGAGCAGFSQQPVFTDIIGREAEPVKIVKTARMEDNTVQMYFAGKAEFLSAEIFIPETGETQPCSAESMDIPDGFTDSEEQSEKADSYTAFALTPAAPIGVGMPFILRGSVSDTKHSVLDFALPFEGANTRPAKLRITEIRPLYSSKPKSEFIEFIVMESGNLSGITITNVGDKQNPHYCFPAAEVSAGETVVYHWRSVEEGIRDELTAKIISGGTQSCPTARDFWGPYTSLPKRNANVILIKAGVDGEMQDAILYCTEKEFAKRGTTPAWNDEELVREAEAAVTSGAWRGGAVLKSAVIAPITASKSLVRDAKAGVNKAGSWTLRNAKEVTLGQPY
;
A
#
# COMPACT_ATOMS: atom_id res chain seq x y z
N MET A 1 29.53 -49.47 -29.80
CA MET A 1 29.83 -48.08 -30.17
C MET A 1 28.90 -47.16 -29.41
N LYS A 2 29.48 -46.15 -28.76
CA LYS A 2 28.90 -45.26 -27.76
C LYS A 2 27.70 -44.48 -28.31
N LYS A 3 26.62 -44.37 -27.55
CA LYS A 3 25.66 -43.26 -27.68
C LYS A 3 25.81 -42.36 -26.46
N LEU A 4 26.23 -41.15 -26.76
CA LEU A 4 26.61 -40.06 -25.88
C LEU A 4 25.33 -39.44 -25.29
N PHE A 5 25.23 -39.39 -23.96
CA PHE A 5 24.23 -38.54 -23.29
C PHE A 5 24.71 -37.09 -23.39
N PHE A 6 23.94 -36.25 -24.07
CA PHE A 6 24.10 -34.79 -24.02
C PHE A 6 23.25 -34.28 -22.85
N VAL A 7 23.91 -33.95 -21.74
CA VAL A 7 23.32 -33.14 -20.67
C VAL A 7 23.58 -31.69 -21.04
N VAL A 8 22.54 -30.93 -21.33
CA VAL A 8 22.61 -29.47 -21.51
C VAL A 8 22.49 -28.84 -20.12
N PRO A 9 23.51 -28.12 -19.62
CA PRO A 9 23.35 -27.32 -18.42
C PRO A 9 22.62 -26.02 -18.79
N VAL A 10 21.42 -25.83 -18.25
CA VAL A 10 20.73 -24.53 -18.29
C VAL A 10 21.45 -23.61 -17.31
N ILE A 11 22.39 -22.82 -17.83
CA ILE A 11 22.98 -21.69 -17.13
C ILE A 11 22.02 -20.51 -17.32
N CYS A 12 21.19 -20.23 -16.32
CA CYS A 12 20.46 -18.96 -16.26
C CYS A 12 21.41 -17.87 -15.74
N ALA A 13 21.87 -17.03 -16.66
CA ALA A 13 22.59 -15.81 -16.36
C ALA A 13 21.62 -14.80 -15.72
N LEU A 14 21.81 -14.51 -14.44
CA LEU A 14 21.23 -13.33 -13.78
C LEU A 14 22.12 -12.13 -14.09
N CYS A 15 21.78 -11.39 -15.15
CA CYS A 15 22.28 -10.03 -15.36
C CYS A 15 21.22 -9.05 -14.84
N GLY A 16 21.65 -8.20 -13.91
CA GLY A 16 20.81 -7.19 -13.28
C GLY A 16 20.44 -6.04 -14.21
N ALA A 17 19.22 -5.54 -13.99
CA ALA A 17 18.85 -4.13 -14.11
C ALA A 17 17.59 -3.95 -13.26
N GLY A 18 17.65 -3.04 -12.27
CA GLY A 18 16.54 -2.74 -11.38
C GLY A 18 15.35 -2.16 -12.15
N CYS A 19 14.15 -2.63 -11.80
CA CYS A 19 12.87 -2.03 -12.20
C CYS A 19 11.79 -2.47 -11.19
N ALA A 20 11.10 -1.45 -10.67
CA ALA A 20 9.67 -1.39 -10.33
C ALA A 20 8.91 -2.69 -10.01
N GLY A 21 8.29 -2.70 -8.83
CA GLY A 21 7.07 -3.45 -8.53
C GLY A 21 7.24 -4.95 -8.49
N PHE A 22 7.40 -5.50 -7.29
CA PHE A 22 7.33 -6.94 -7.03
C PHE A 22 5.88 -7.45 -7.22
N SER A 23 5.40 -7.43 -8.46
CA SER A 23 4.27 -8.25 -8.90
C SER A 23 4.83 -9.62 -9.28
N GLN A 24 5.27 -10.41 -8.30
CA GLN A 24 5.51 -11.84 -8.55
C GLN A 24 4.20 -12.57 -8.33
N GLN A 25 3.60 -13.01 -9.44
CA GLN A 25 2.57 -14.03 -9.41
C GLN A 25 3.10 -15.23 -8.62
N PRO A 26 2.30 -15.84 -7.73
CA PRO A 26 2.70 -17.05 -7.02
C PRO A 26 3.08 -18.14 -8.03
N VAL A 27 4.22 -18.80 -7.78
CA VAL A 27 4.69 -19.93 -8.59
C VAL A 27 4.12 -21.21 -7.99
N PHE A 28 3.27 -21.89 -8.74
CA PHE A 28 2.74 -23.22 -8.40
C PHE A 28 3.45 -24.26 -9.26
N THR A 29 3.87 -25.37 -8.65
CA THR A 29 4.37 -26.54 -9.40
C THR A 29 3.56 -27.76 -9.00
N ASP A 30 2.68 -28.22 -9.89
CA ASP A 30 1.87 -29.43 -9.68
C ASP A 30 2.63 -30.67 -10.15
N ILE A 31 2.79 -31.67 -9.28
CA ILE A 31 3.22 -33.01 -9.66
C ILE A 31 1.98 -33.91 -9.68
N ILE A 32 1.39 -34.08 -10.88
CA ILE A 32 0.11 -34.80 -11.04
C ILE A 32 0.32 -36.33 -11.01
N GLY A 33 -0.17 -36.97 -9.95
CA GLY A 33 -0.54 -38.40 -9.96
C GLY A 33 -1.87 -38.62 -10.68
N ARG A 34 -2.05 -39.74 -11.40
CA ARG A 34 -3.28 -40.01 -12.16
C ARG A 34 -4.50 -40.12 -11.24
N GLU A 35 -5.59 -39.45 -11.61
CA GLU A 35 -6.99 -39.56 -11.14
C GLU A 35 -7.42 -38.86 -9.82
N ALA A 36 -6.62 -37.99 -9.22
CA ALA A 36 -7.08 -37.11 -8.12
C ALA A 36 -7.18 -35.64 -8.58
N GLU A 37 -8.20 -34.91 -8.12
CA GLU A 37 -8.22 -33.45 -8.27
C GLU A 37 -7.03 -32.85 -7.49
N PRO A 38 -6.23 -31.97 -8.10
CA PRO A 38 -5.05 -31.42 -7.44
C PRO A 38 -5.45 -30.55 -6.25
N VAL A 39 -4.68 -30.64 -5.16
CA VAL A 39 -4.81 -29.70 -4.04
C VAL A 39 -4.63 -28.28 -4.58
N LYS A 40 -5.58 -27.39 -4.28
CA LYS A 40 -5.54 -25.98 -4.69
C LYS A 40 -5.57 -25.09 -3.46
N ILE A 41 -4.70 -24.07 -3.42
CA ILE A 41 -4.82 -22.97 -2.47
C ILE A 41 -5.97 -22.07 -2.95
N VAL A 42 -7.01 -21.93 -2.13
CA VAL A 42 -8.22 -21.18 -2.47
C VAL A 42 -8.31 -19.83 -1.76
N LYS A 43 -7.56 -19.64 -0.68
CA LYS A 43 -7.47 -18.35 0.02
C LYS A 43 -6.24 -18.32 0.91
N THR A 44 -5.68 -17.13 1.09
CA THR A 44 -4.70 -16.87 2.15
C THR A 44 -5.02 -15.56 2.85
N ALA A 45 -4.65 -15.46 4.12
CA ALA A 45 -4.75 -14.23 4.90
C ALA A 45 -3.58 -14.15 5.88
N ARG A 46 -2.89 -13.01 5.91
CA ARG A 46 -1.84 -12.75 6.90
C ARG A 46 -2.41 -11.96 8.07
N MET A 47 -2.25 -12.49 9.26
CA MET A 47 -2.68 -11.90 10.53
C MET A 47 -1.68 -10.86 11.03
N GLU A 48 -2.03 -10.16 12.11
CA GLU A 48 -1.20 -9.10 12.73
C GLU A 48 0.10 -9.61 13.37
N ASP A 49 0.12 -10.86 13.81
CA ASP A 49 1.29 -11.54 14.36
C ASP A 49 2.16 -12.20 13.28
N ASN A 50 1.84 -11.98 11.99
CA ASN A 50 2.41 -12.64 10.82
C ASN A 50 2.08 -14.13 10.67
N THR A 51 1.15 -14.66 11.46
CA THR A 51 0.55 -15.96 11.17
C THR A 51 -0.15 -15.88 9.81
N VAL A 52 0.12 -16.86 8.95
CA VAL A 52 -0.55 -16.96 7.64
C VAL A 52 -1.59 -18.06 7.72
N GLN A 53 -2.86 -17.67 7.58
CA GLN A 53 -3.95 -18.61 7.38
C GLN A 53 -3.98 -19.04 5.92
N MET A 54 -3.99 -20.33 5.67
CA MET A 54 -4.08 -20.93 4.35
C MET A 54 -5.28 -21.84 4.26
N TYR A 55 -6.03 -21.71 3.18
CA TYR A 55 -7.23 -22.48 2.90
C TYR A 55 -7.02 -23.26 1.61
N PHE A 56 -7.34 -24.55 1.63
CA PHE A 56 -7.16 -25.48 0.53
C PHE A 56 -8.49 -26.12 0.15
N ALA A 57 -8.70 -26.33 -1.14
CA ALA A 57 -9.79 -27.18 -1.62
C ALA A 57 -9.49 -28.65 -1.29
N GLY A 58 -10.50 -29.35 -0.81
CA GLY A 58 -10.45 -30.75 -0.40
C GLY A 58 -9.75 -30.99 0.92
N LYS A 59 -9.34 -32.25 1.12
CA LYS A 59 -8.54 -32.68 2.26
C LYS A 59 -7.06 -32.44 1.97
N ALA A 60 -6.39 -31.75 2.87
CA ALA A 60 -4.97 -31.44 2.77
C ALA A 60 -4.25 -31.83 4.07
N GLU A 61 -3.01 -32.31 3.95
CA GLU A 61 -2.07 -32.50 5.05
C GLU A 61 -0.80 -31.70 4.79
N PHE A 62 -0.36 -30.89 5.76
CA PHE A 62 0.89 -30.17 5.67
C PHE A 62 2.08 -31.11 5.85
N LEU A 63 3.03 -31.04 4.90
CA LEU A 63 4.29 -31.77 4.97
C LEU A 63 5.40 -30.91 5.57
N SER A 64 5.48 -29.65 5.13
CA SER A 64 6.47 -28.68 5.62
C SER A 64 6.04 -27.25 5.32
N ALA A 65 6.52 -26.32 6.14
CA ALA A 65 6.40 -24.89 5.90
C ALA A 65 7.61 -24.15 6.49
N GLU A 66 8.13 -23.18 5.75
CA GLU A 66 9.21 -22.30 6.18
C GLU A 66 9.02 -20.88 5.64
N ILE A 67 9.59 -19.91 6.33
CA ILE A 67 9.76 -18.55 5.82
C ILE A 67 11.17 -18.42 5.25
N PHE A 68 11.27 -17.79 4.09
CA PHE A 68 12.51 -17.32 3.50
C PHE A 68 12.51 -15.80 3.43
N ILE A 69 13.57 -15.16 3.94
CA ILE A 69 13.77 -13.71 3.87
C ILE A 69 14.70 -13.41 2.68
N PRO A 70 14.20 -12.83 1.57
CA PRO A 70 15.01 -12.64 0.36
C PRO A 70 16.22 -11.74 0.54
N GLU A 71 16.13 -10.74 1.41
CA GLU A 71 17.20 -9.76 1.62
C GLU A 71 18.41 -10.37 2.34
N THR A 72 18.18 -11.20 3.36
CA THR A 72 19.25 -11.82 4.16
C THR A 72 19.60 -13.23 3.70
N GLY A 73 18.71 -13.87 2.94
CA GLY A 73 18.81 -15.29 2.57
C GLY A 73 18.50 -16.24 3.72
N GLU A 74 18.07 -15.73 4.89
CA GLU A 74 17.77 -16.54 6.06
C GLU A 74 16.47 -17.32 5.87
N THR A 75 16.44 -18.52 6.45
CA THR A 75 15.23 -19.33 6.55
C THR A 75 14.88 -19.59 8.01
N GLN A 76 13.59 -19.73 8.28
CA GLN A 76 13.08 -20.15 9.58
C GLN A 76 11.90 -21.10 9.39
N PRO A 77 11.73 -22.11 10.25
CA PRO A 77 10.59 -23.01 10.16
C PRO A 77 9.28 -22.30 10.54
N CYS A 78 8.16 -22.83 10.05
CA CYS A 78 6.83 -22.49 10.54
C CYS A 78 6.24 -23.69 11.30
N SER A 79 5.51 -23.44 12.39
CA SER A 79 4.56 -24.43 12.90
C SER A 79 3.28 -24.37 12.06
N ALA A 80 2.68 -25.53 11.82
CA ALA A 80 1.40 -25.64 11.13
C ALA A 80 0.36 -26.26 12.06
N GLU A 81 -0.73 -25.54 12.29
CA GLU A 81 -1.85 -26.00 13.11
C GLU A 81 -3.12 -26.04 12.27
N SER A 82 -3.87 -27.14 12.33
CA SER A 82 -5.17 -27.22 11.66
C SER A 82 -6.16 -26.28 12.33
N MET A 83 -7.01 -25.64 11.53
CA MET A 83 -8.03 -24.72 12.00
C MET A 83 -9.39 -25.07 11.39
N ASP A 84 -10.45 -24.71 12.10
CA ASP A 84 -11.82 -24.82 11.60
C ASP A 84 -12.06 -23.80 10.47
N ILE A 85 -12.94 -24.17 9.53
CA ILE A 85 -13.39 -23.26 8.47
C ILE A 85 -14.39 -22.27 9.08
N PRO A 86 -14.17 -20.95 8.94
CA PRO A 86 -15.11 -19.95 9.48
C PRO A 86 -16.50 -20.08 8.87
N ASP A 87 -17.53 -19.76 9.67
CA ASP A 87 -18.91 -19.67 9.19
C ASP A 87 -19.02 -18.66 8.05
N GLY A 88 -19.69 -19.04 6.96
CA GLY A 88 -19.87 -18.19 5.79
C GLY A 88 -18.58 -17.97 4.97
N PHE A 89 -17.59 -18.86 5.10
CA PHE A 89 -16.39 -18.85 4.26
C PHE A 89 -16.75 -18.82 2.76
N THR A 90 -16.14 -17.87 2.06
CA THR A 90 -16.06 -17.80 0.62
C THR A 90 -14.60 -17.83 0.19
N ASP A 91 -14.31 -18.58 -0.86
CA ASP A 91 -12.97 -18.61 -1.44
C ASP A 91 -12.63 -17.31 -2.18
N SER A 92 -11.43 -17.24 -2.77
CA SER A 92 -11.00 -16.07 -3.54
C SER A 92 -11.84 -15.79 -4.80
N GLU A 93 -12.63 -16.76 -5.25
CA GLU A 93 -13.53 -16.64 -6.41
C GLU A 93 -14.98 -16.38 -5.98
N GLU A 94 -15.21 -16.03 -4.70
CA GLU A 94 -16.52 -15.81 -4.08
C GLU A 94 -17.46 -17.02 -4.16
N GLN A 95 -16.91 -18.22 -4.35
CA GLN A 95 -17.68 -19.45 -4.32
C GLN A 95 -17.88 -19.92 -2.88
N SER A 96 -19.09 -20.41 -2.60
CA SER A 96 -19.44 -21.01 -1.31
C SER A 96 -19.78 -22.47 -1.54
N GLU A 97 -18.90 -23.35 -1.05
CA GLU A 97 -19.18 -24.78 -0.92
C GLU A 97 -19.43 -25.14 0.55
N LYS A 98 -19.73 -26.42 0.81
CA LYS A 98 -19.86 -26.92 2.18
C LYS A 98 -18.50 -26.86 2.87
N ALA A 99 -18.45 -26.46 4.14
CA ALA A 99 -17.21 -26.38 4.93
C ALA A 99 -16.35 -27.66 4.85
N ASP A 100 -16.98 -28.85 4.76
CA ASP A 100 -16.32 -30.15 4.62
C ASP A 100 -15.52 -30.33 3.31
N SER A 101 -15.67 -29.41 2.34
CA SER A 101 -14.88 -29.39 1.10
C SER A 101 -13.59 -28.59 1.21
N TYR A 102 -13.26 -28.03 2.39
CA TYR A 102 -12.03 -27.29 2.60
C TYR A 102 -11.23 -27.82 3.79
N THR A 103 -9.92 -27.60 3.74
CA THR A 103 -9.03 -27.74 4.90
C THR A 103 -8.28 -26.43 5.10
N ALA A 104 -8.10 -26.03 6.36
CA ALA A 104 -7.38 -24.80 6.68
C ALA A 104 -6.29 -25.03 7.73
N PHE A 105 -5.26 -24.21 7.63
CA PHE A 105 -4.10 -24.22 8.52
C PHE A 105 -3.68 -22.81 8.89
N ALA A 106 -3.28 -22.63 10.14
CA ALA A 106 -2.54 -21.47 10.62
C ALA A 106 -1.05 -21.79 10.62
N LEU A 107 -0.27 -21.00 9.89
CA LEU A 107 1.19 -21.15 9.80
C LEU A 107 1.88 -20.03 10.57
N THR A 108 2.53 -20.39 11.67
CA THR A 108 3.17 -19.42 12.57
C THR A 108 4.69 -19.45 12.39
N PRO A 109 5.33 -18.32 12.02
CA PRO A 109 6.79 -18.24 11.95
C PRO A 109 7.45 -18.50 13.32
N ALA A 110 8.56 -19.23 13.34
CA ALA A 110 9.27 -19.54 14.59
C ALA A 110 9.95 -18.32 15.25
N ALA A 111 10.19 -17.26 14.47
CA ALA A 111 10.75 -16.00 14.94
C ALA A 111 9.95 -14.81 14.37
N PRO A 112 9.90 -13.68 15.10
CA PRO A 112 9.22 -12.48 14.65
C PRO A 112 9.75 -11.97 13.30
N ILE A 113 8.85 -11.54 12.43
CA ILE A 113 9.18 -10.89 11.16
C ILE A 113 9.09 -9.37 11.36
N GLY A 114 10.12 -8.64 10.91
CA GLY A 114 10.15 -7.18 11.02
C GLY A 114 9.01 -6.50 10.24
N VAL A 115 8.53 -5.36 10.74
CA VAL A 115 7.46 -4.58 10.09
C VAL A 115 7.87 -4.18 8.66
N GLY A 116 7.01 -4.46 7.69
CA GLY A 116 7.25 -4.18 6.26
C GLY A 116 8.38 -4.99 5.64
N MET A 117 8.97 -5.95 6.35
CA MET A 117 10.01 -6.81 5.81
C MET A 117 9.39 -7.81 4.83
N PRO A 118 9.83 -7.85 3.56
CA PRO A 118 9.35 -8.85 2.61
C PRO A 118 9.80 -10.26 3.03
N PHE A 119 8.90 -11.21 2.92
CA PHE A 119 9.20 -12.62 3.16
C PHE A 119 8.43 -13.52 2.19
N ILE A 120 8.95 -14.73 1.96
CA ILE A 120 8.30 -15.75 1.15
C ILE A 120 7.96 -16.92 2.06
N LEU A 121 6.67 -17.21 2.19
CA LEU A 121 6.21 -18.46 2.79
C LEU A 121 6.33 -19.57 1.75
N ARG A 122 7.14 -20.57 2.05
CA ARG A 122 7.32 -21.78 1.24
C ARG A 122 6.74 -22.97 1.97
N GLY A 123 6.14 -23.90 1.25
CA GLY A 123 5.64 -25.10 1.88
C GLY A 123 5.21 -26.15 0.88
N SER A 124 4.85 -27.30 1.44
CA SER A 124 4.42 -28.48 0.71
C SER A 124 3.23 -29.11 1.41
N VAL A 125 2.18 -29.41 0.66
CA VAL A 125 0.92 -30.00 1.14
C VAL A 125 0.56 -31.21 0.27
N SER A 126 -0.03 -32.25 0.88
CA SER A 126 -0.52 -33.43 0.16
C SER A 126 -2.03 -33.62 0.31
N ASP A 127 -2.66 -34.21 -0.71
CA ASP A 127 -4.08 -34.65 -0.68
C ASP A 127 -4.30 -36.00 0.02
N THR A 128 -3.28 -36.57 0.69
CA THR A 128 -3.25 -37.91 1.31
C THR A 128 -3.32 -39.10 0.33
N LYS A 129 -3.54 -38.85 -0.96
CA LYS A 129 -3.88 -39.85 -1.98
C LYS A 129 -3.07 -39.69 -3.27
N HIS A 130 -1.85 -39.15 -3.21
CA HIS A 130 -0.79 -39.15 -4.25
C HIS A 130 -0.50 -37.81 -4.97
N SER A 131 -1.14 -36.70 -4.60
CA SER A 131 -0.76 -35.36 -5.07
C SER A 131 0.02 -34.58 -4.00
N VAL A 132 1.01 -33.81 -4.45
CA VAL A 132 1.76 -32.85 -3.64
C VAL A 132 1.73 -31.50 -4.35
N LEU A 133 1.37 -30.45 -3.62
CA LEU A 133 1.46 -29.07 -4.03
C LEU A 133 2.61 -28.39 -3.29
N ASP A 134 3.64 -27.99 -4.02
CA ASP A 134 4.67 -27.08 -3.54
C ASP A 134 4.27 -25.64 -3.87
N PHE A 135 4.41 -24.74 -2.90
CA PHE A 135 4.05 -23.33 -3.06
C PHE A 135 5.12 -22.39 -2.53
N ALA A 136 5.15 -21.18 -3.11
CA ALA A 136 5.94 -20.05 -2.64
C ALA A 136 5.12 -18.77 -2.78
N LEU A 137 4.73 -18.19 -1.64
CA LEU A 137 3.82 -17.04 -1.58
C LEU A 137 4.51 -15.83 -0.91
N PRO A 138 4.53 -14.66 -1.57
CA PRO A 138 5.14 -13.46 -1.01
C PRO A 138 4.19 -12.77 -0.01
N PHE A 139 4.78 -12.26 1.06
CA PHE A 139 4.11 -11.47 2.09
C PHE A 139 5.05 -10.37 2.62
N GLU A 140 4.51 -9.46 3.42
CA GLU A 140 5.26 -8.47 4.17
C GLU A 140 4.90 -8.53 5.65
N GLY A 141 5.89 -8.28 6.50
CA GLY A 141 5.70 -8.23 7.94
C GLY A 141 4.64 -7.19 8.35
N ALA A 142 3.71 -7.60 9.19
CA ALA A 142 2.58 -6.81 9.64
C ALA A 142 3.04 -5.60 10.47
N ASN A 143 2.36 -4.48 10.27
CA ASN A 143 2.52 -3.29 11.09
C ASN A 143 1.46 -3.25 12.20
N THR A 144 1.86 -3.64 13.41
CA THR A 144 0.98 -3.61 14.61
C THR A 144 1.01 -2.28 15.35
N ARG A 145 1.81 -1.33 14.88
CA ARG A 145 1.95 0.01 15.48
C ARG A 145 1.95 1.07 14.37
N PRO A 146 0.88 1.16 13.57
CA PRO A 146 0.81 2.17 12.52
C PRO A 146 0.91 3.57 13.14
N ALA A 147 1.78 4.41 12.57
CA ALA A 147 1.77 5.83 12.94
C ALA A 147 0.45 6.48 12.51
N LYS A 148 0.07 7.57 13.17
CA LYS A 148 -1.12 8.33 12.81
C LYS A 148 -0.74 9.65 12.18
N LEU A 149 -1.11 9.84 10.92
CA LEU A 149 -0.80 11.04 10.15
C LEU A 149 -2.00 11.98 10.09
N ARG A 150 -1.72 13.28 10.10
CA ARG A 150 -2.69 14.33 9.77
C ARG A 150 -2.13 15.18 8.66
N ILE A 151 -2.92 15.42 7.62
CA ILE A 151 -2.54 16.30 6.51
C ILE A 151 -2.53 17.76 7.01
N THR A 152 -1.41 18.44 6.82
CA THR A 152 -1.20 19.85 7.21
C THR A 152 -1.22 20.77 5.99
N GLU A 153 -0.61 20.37 4.87
CA GLU A 153 -0.53 21.18 3.66
C GLU A 153 -0.50 20.30 2.40
N ILE A 154 -1.19 20.72 1.33
CA ILE A 154 -1.09 20.07 0.02
C ILE A 154 -0.80 21.07 -1.10
N ARG A 155 0.08 20.67 -2.02
CA ARG A 155 0.23 21.30 -3.34
C ARG A 155 -0.02 20.24 -4.40
N PRO A 156 -1.24 20.10 -4.92
CA PRO A 156 -1.58 18.95 -5.77
C PRO A 156 -1.34 19.17 -7.28
N LEU A 157 -0.85 20.34 -7.69
CA LEU A 157 -0.65 20.69 -9.10
C LEU A 157 0.80 21.08 -9.37
N TYR A 158 1.28 20.74 -10.57
CA TYR A 158 2.59 21.13 -11.06
C TYR A 158 2.56 22.00 -12.31
N SER A 159 3.73 22.52 -12.65
CA SER A 159 4.01 23.26 -13.87
C SER A 159 5.30 22.74 -14.51
N SER A 160 5.72 23.34 -15.62
CA SER A 160 6.99 23.03 -16.29
C SER A 160 8.24 23.39 -15.49
N LYS A 161 8.11 24.18 -14.41
CA LYS A 161 9.21 24.46 -13.48
C LYS A 161 9.30 23.33 -12.44
N PRO A 162 10.50 22.97 -11.95
CA PRO A 162 10.74 21.83 -11.05
C PRO A 162 10.27 22.13 -9.61
N LYS A 163 8.98 22.46 -9.47
CA LYS A 163 8.30 22.42 -8.18
C LYS A 163 7.47 21.14 -8.15
N SER A 164 7.89 20.22 -7.31
CA SER A 164 7.14 19.04 -6.93
C SER A 164 5.88 19.42 -6.16
N GLU A 165 4.84 18.71 -6.52
CA GLU A 165 3.62 18.51 -5.75
C GLU A 165 3.98 17.76 -4.49
N PHE A 166 3.28 18.09 -3.42
CA PHE A 166 3.51 17.42 -2.15
C PHE A 166 2.24 17.32 -1.33
N ILE A 167 2.27 16.39 -0.38
CA ILE A 167 1.41 16.35 0.78
C ILE A 167 2.32 16.34 2.00
N GLU A 168 2.10 17.30 2.89
CA GLU A 168 2.76 17.38 4.18
C GLU A 168 1.85 16.81 5.26
N PHE A 169 2.46 16.09 6.18
CA PHE A 169 1.82 15.47 7.32
C PHE A 169 2.55 15.86 8.60
N ILE A 170 1.77 15.98 9.68
CA ILE A 170 2.30 15.90 11.04
C ILE A 170 1.97 14.52 11.61
N VAL A 171 2.96 13.88 12.23
CA VAL A 171 2.76 12.62 12.95
C VAL A 171 2.08 12.93 14.28
N MET A 172 0.82 12.51 14.41
CA MET A 172 0.01 12.69 15.61
C MET A 172 0.34 11.65 16.69
N GLU A 173 0.63 10.41 16.28
CA GLU A 173 0.97 9.29 17.15
C GLU A 173 2.16 8.54 16.54
N SER A 174 3.20 8.29 17.34
CA SER A 174 4.43 7.60 16.91
C SER A 174 4.12 6.17 16.43
N GLY A 175 4.93 5.67 15.49
CA GLY A 175 4.79 4.31 14.99
C GLY A 175 5.56 4.09 13.70
N ASN A 176 5.21 3.02 12.98
CA ASN A 176 5.78 2.71 11.68
C ASN A 176 4.84 3.15 10.55
N LEU A 177 5.38 3.66 9.45
CA LEU A 177 4.60 4.09 8.28
C LEU A 177 4.15 2.94 7.36
N SER A 178 4.73 1.74 7.47
CA SER A 178 4.43 0.60 6.58
C SER A 178 2.93 0.30 6.51
N GLY A 179 2.41 0.16 5.28
CA GLY A 179 1.00 -0.14 5.03
C GLY A 179 0.05 1.07 5.14
N ILE A 180 0.55 2.25 5.50
CA ILE A 180 -0.23 3.49 5.39
C ILE A 180 -0.30 3.86 3.90
N THR A 181 -1.52 4.05 3.40
CA THR A 181 -1.81 4.36 1.99
C THR A 181 -2.33 5.78 1.81
N ILE A 182 -1.78 6.50 0.84
CA ILE A 182 -2.31 7.77 0.32
C ILE A 182 -3.05 7.48 -0.99
N THR A 183 -4.35 7.75 -1.05
CA THR A 183 -5.14 7.51 -2.27
C THR A 183 -5.05 8.65 -3.29
N ASN A 184 -5.25 8.32 -4.56
CA ASN A 184 -5.26 9.24 -5.71
C ASN A 184 -4.08 10.20 -5.87
N VAL A 185 -2.87 9.70 -5.64
CA VAL A 185 -1.63 10.48 -5.82
C VAL A 185 -0.67 9.91 -6.86
N GLY A 186 -0.98 8.73 -7.43
CA GLY A 186 -0.15 8.07 -8.44
C GLY A 186 -0.67 8.23 -9.87
N ASP A 187 -0.40 7.26 -10.76
CA ASP A 187 -0.87 7.27 -12.15
C ASP A 187 -2.16 6.46 -12.32
N LYS A 188 -2.47 5.97 -13.53
CA LYS A 188 -3.67 5.14 -13.75
C LYS A 188 -3.46 3.67 -13.37
N GLN A 189 -2.22 3.20 -13.42
CA GLN A 189 -1.84 1.81 -13.13
C GLN A 189 -1.65 1.61 -11.63
N ASN A 190 -1.04 2.59 -10.98
CA ASN A 190 -0.76 2.63 -9.56
C ASN A 190 -1.32 3.96 -9.03
N PRO A 191 -2.64 4.06 -8.75
CA PRO A 191 -3.28 5.32 -8.37
C PRO A 191 -2.95 5.77 -6.94
N HIS A 192 -2.37 4.90 -6.12
CA HIS A 192 -2.12 5.12 -4.70
C HIS A 192 -0.62 5.02 -4.40
N TYR A 193 -0.22 5.61 -3.28
CA TYR A 193 1.12 5.43 -2.72
C TYR A 193 1.02 4.72 -1.38
N CYS A 194 1.79 3.67 -1.18
CA CYS A 194 1.92 2.98 0.10
C CYS A 194 3.28 3.32 0.69
N PHE A 195 3.31 3.80 1.92
CA PHE A 195 4.57 4.09 2.59
C PHE A 195 5.38 2.80 2.82
N PRO A 196 6.71 2.84 2.59
CA PRO A 196 7.60 1.77 3.03
C PRO A 196 7.74 1.78 4.56
N ALA A 197 8.37 0.74 5.10
CA ALA A 197 8.70 0.69 6.53
C ALA A 197 9.66 1.82 6.93
N ALA A 198 9.20 2.66 7.86
CA ALA A 198 9.96 3.74 8.46
C ALA A 198 9.37 4.08 9.83
N GLU A 199 10.21 4.06 10.87
CA GLU A 199 9.82 4.48 12.22
C GLU A 199 9.83 6.01 12.31
N VAL A 200 8.72 6.58 12.80
CA VAL A 200 8.51 8.02 12.97
C VAL A 200 8.01 8.34 14.39
N SER A 201 8.36 9.53 14.87
CA SER A 201 7.94 10.01 16.20
C SER A 201 6.81 11.02 16.12
N ALA A 202 5.93 11.04 17.12
CA ALA A 202 4.92 12.09 17.26
C ALA A 202 5.58 13.49 17.24
N GLY A 203 4.98 14.41 16.47
CA GLY A 203 5.52 15.74 16.19
C GLY A 203 6.51 15.81 15.03
N GLU A 204 6.94 14.68 14.47
CA GLU A 204 7.75 14.65 13.24
C GLU A 204 6.91 15.06 12.03
N THR A 205 7.52 15.82 11.12
CA THR A 205 6.90 16.17 9.84
C THR A 205 7.31 15.15 8.78
N VAL A 206 6.34 14.63 8.04
CA VAL A 206 6.54 13.73 6.90
C VAL A 206 6.06 14.42 5.64
N VAL A 207 6.80 14.31 4.54
CA VAL A 207 6.43 14.90 3.26
C VAL A 207 6.44 13.82 2.19
N TYR A 208 5.32 13.66 1.50
CA TYR A 208 5.26 12.86 0.27
C TYR A 208 5.26 13.79 -0.94
N HIS A 209 6.33 13.73 -1.75
CA HIS A 209 6.45 14.38 -3.04
C HIS A 209 5.88 13.47 -4.11
N TRP A 210 4.96 13.96 -4.94
CA TRP A 210 4.27 13.06 -5.86
C TRP A 210 5.15 12.60 -7.02
N ARG A 211 6.25 13.33 -7.31
CA ARG A 211 7.11 13.08 -8.47
C ARG A 211 8.58 13.14 -8.10
N SER A 212 9.35 12.25 -8.73
CA SER A 212 10.82 12.20 -8.70
C SER A 212 11.36 12.67 -10.05
N VAL A 213 11.78 13.94 -10.15
CA VAL A 213 12.21 14.57 -11.42
C VAL A 213 13.70 14.95 -11.44
N GLU A 214 14.41 14.75 -10.34
CA GLU A 214 15.82 15.10 -10.16
C GLU A 214 16.62 13.86 -9.75
N GLU A 215 17.93 13.88 -9.99
CA GLU A 215 18.84 12.83 -9.53
C GLU A 215 19.05 12.88 -8.02
N GLY A 216 19.41 11.75 -7.41
CA GLY A 216 19.72 11.67 -5.98
C GLY A 216 18.50 11.63 -5.05
N ILE A 217 17.28 11.74 -5.58
CA ILE A 217 16.03 11.56 -4.85
C ILE A 217 15.91 10.11 -4.34
N ARG A 218 15.53 9.96 -3.07
CA ARG A 218 15.25 8.67 -2.42
C ARG A 218 14.35 8.87 -1.20
N ASP A 219 13.64 7.81 -0.83
CA ASP A 219 12.85 7.79 0.40
C ASP A 219 13.75 7.77 1.64
N GLU A 220 13.45 8.63 2.61
CA GLU A 220 14.21 8.78 3.85
C GLU A 220 13.73 7.77 4.91
N LEU A 221 14.00 6.48 4.68
CA LEU A 221 13.54 5.39 5.56
C LEU A 221 14.08 5.51 7.00
N THR A 222 15.19 6.20 7.17
CA THR A 222 15.81 6.51 8.47
C THR A 222 16.36 7.93 8.46
N ALA A 223 16.57 8.53 9.63
CA ALA A 223 17.17 9.86 9.78
C ALA A 223 18.60 10.01 9.20
N LYS A 224 19.23 8.91 8.76
CA LYS A 224 20.57 8.93 8.13
C LYS A 224 20.51 9.05 6.61
N ILE A 225 19.37 8.73 6.01
CA ILE A 225 19.17 8.82 4.57
C ILE A 225 18.66 10.23 4.30
N ILE A 226 19.40 10.98 3.49
CA ILE A 226 19.05 12.35 3.11
C ILE A 226 18.78 12.37 1.60
N SER A 227 17.63 12.90 1.19
CA SER A 227 17.23 13.02 -0.21
C SER A 227 17.90 14.21 -0.90
N GLY A 228 18.28 14.04 -2.17
CA GLY A 228 19.04 15.04 -2.94
C GLY A 228 18.23 16.03 -3.78
N GLY A 229 16.90 16.03 -3.70
CA GLY A 229 16.02 16.88 -4.53
C GLY A 229 15.94 18.35 -4.06
N THR A 230 15.65 19.29 -4.97
CA THR A 230 15.52 20.73 -4.69
C THR A 230 14.44 21.04 -3.65
N GLN A 231 13.44 20.17 -3.51
CA GLN A 231 12.38 20.28 -2.51
C GLN A 231 12.51 19.29 -1.35
N SER A 232 13.65 18.62 -1.22
CA SER A 232 13.97 17.93 0.03
C SER A 232 13.99 18.91 1.20
N CYS A 233 13.58 18.42 2.36
CA CYS A 233 13.28 19.19 3.54
C CYS A 233 14.17 18.71 4.69
N PRO A 234 15.18 19.50 5.11
CA PRO A 234 16.10 19.07 6.17
C PRO A 234 15.43 18.90 7.54
N THR A 235 14.19 19.37 7.69
CA THR A 235 13.39 19.34 8.92
C THR A 235 12.17 18.43 8.82
N ALA A 236 12.03 17.68 7.73
CA ALA A 236 10.99 16.67 7.56
C ALA A 236 11.61 15.38 7.01
N ARG A 237 10.82 14.31 7.01
CA ARG A 237 11.17 13.06 6.35
C ARG A 237 10.55 13.01 4.97
N ASP A 238 11.36 12.98 3.93
CA ASP A 238 10.89 13.00 2.56
C ASP A 238 10.68 11.61 1.95
N PHE A 239 9.55 11.44 1.29
CA PHE A 239 9.16 10.28 0.49
C PHE A 239 8.76 10.73 -0.91
N TRP A 240 8.99 9.89 -1.92
CA TRP A 240 8.91 10.31 -3.31
C TRP A 240 8.18 9.29 -4.18
N GLY A 241 7.18 9.76 -4.90
CA GLY A 241 6.51 8.98 -5.93
C GLY A 241 7.47 8.66 -7.08
N PRO A 242 7.40 7.47 -7.68
CA PRO A 242 8.31 7.03 -8.75
C PRO A 242 8.06 7.72 -10.10
N TYR A 243 7.22 8.75 -10.13
CA TYR A 243 6.67 9.31 -11.36
C TYR A 243 7.45 10.55 -11.80
N THR A 244 7.64 10.70 -13.11
CA THR A 244 8.18 11.93 -13.71
C THR A 244 7.06 12.89 -14.17
N SER A 245 5.84 12.35 -14.36
CA SER A 245 4.64 13.10 -14.73
C SER A 245 3.38 12.42 -14.16
N LEU A 246 2.31 13.18 -13.96
CA LEU A 246 1.08 12.68 -13.35
C LEU A 246 -0.17 13.24 -14.05
N PRO A 247 -1.31 12.52 -14.01
CA PRO A 247 -2.58 13.06 -14.46
C PRO A 247 -2.92 14.36 -13.72
N LYS A 248 -3.47 15.35 -14.44
CA LYS A 248 -3.87 16.62 -13.84
C LYS A 248 -5.14 16.44 -13.00
N ARG A 249 -5.02 16.51 -11.68
CA ARG A 249 -6.13 16.35 -10.74
C ARG A 249 -6.70 17.69 -10.29
N ASN A 250 -7.54 18.29 -11.13
CA ASN A 250 -8.19 19.56 -10.80
C ASN A 250 -9.33 19.41 -9.79
N ALA A 251 -9.86 18.21 -9.60
CA ALA A 251 -10.76 17.83 -8.52
C ALA A 251 -10.30 16.46 -8.04
N ASN A 252 -10.19 16.28 -6.73
CA ASN A 252 -9.68 15.04 -6.15
C ASN A 252 -10.18 14.83 -4.73
N VAL A 253 -10.15 13.57 -4.31
CA VAL A 253 -10.32 13.13 -2.93
C VAL A 253 -9.04 12.40 -2.56
N ILE A 254 -8.38 12.85 -1.50
CA ILE A 254 -7.17 12.20 -0.98
C ILE A 254 -7.53 11.66 0.40
N LEU A 255 -7.30 10.36 0.58
CA LEU A 255 -7.55 9.65 1.82
C LEU A 255 -6.23 9.11 2.38
N ILE A 256 -6.10 9.14 3.70
CA ILE A 256 -5.02 8.45 4.42
C ILE A 256 -5.63 7.27 5.13
N LYS A 257 -5.18 6.07 4.76
CA LYS A 257 -5.70 4.81 5.29
C LYS A 257 -4.57 4.01 5.92
N ALA A 258 -4.86 3.27 6.99
CA ALA A 258 -3.92 2.36 7.63
C ALA A 258 -4.56 1.02 7.93
N GLY A 259 -3.73 0.01 8.17
CA GLY A 259 -4.18 -1.34 8.50
C GLY A 259 -4.74 -2.11 7.30
N VAL A 260 -5.01 -3.39 7.53
CA VAL A 260 -5.48 -4.33 6.49
C VAL A 260 -6.89 -3.97 6.02
N ASP A 261 -7.73 -3.45 6.93
CA ASP A 261 -9.11 -3.06 6.66
C ASP A 261 -9.26 -1.63 6.11
N GLY A 262 -8.13 -0.91 5.96
CA GLY A 262 -8.11 0.45 5.41
C GLY A 262 -8.76 1.50 6.32
N GLU A 263 -8.52 1.42 7.63
CA GLU A 263 -8.99 2.39 8.62
C GLU A 263 -8.59 3.81 8.21
N MET A 264 -9.57 4.72 8.15
CA MET A 264 -9.36 6.08 7.71
C MET A 264 -8.74 6.94 8.82
N GLN A 265 -7.56 7.51 8.55
CA GLN A 265 -6.89 8.45 9.47
C GLN A 265 -7.28 9.91 9.21
N ASP A 266 -7.28 10.32 7.93
CA ASP A 266 -7.53 11.71 7.54
C ASP A 266 -7.96 11.81 6.07
N ALA A 267 -8.48 12.97 5.68
CA ALA A 267 -8.93 13.20 4.31
C ALA A 267 -8.84 14.67 3.89
N ILE A 268 -8.74 14.91 2.58
CA ILE A 268 -9.02 16.21 1.98
C ILE A 268 -9.74 16.04 0.65
N LEU A 269 -10.81 16.81 0.50
CA LEU A 269 -11.58 16.91 -0.73
C LEU A 269 -11.32 18.30 -1.30
N TYR A 270 -10.87 18.40 -2.56
CA TYR A 270 -10.63 19.70 -3.19
C TYR A 270 -11.09 19.73 -4.65
N CYS A 271 -11.37 20.95 -5.12
CA CYS A 271 -11.56 21.23 -6.54
C CYS A 271 -11.08 22.64 -6.86
N THR A 272 -10.38 22.80 -7.97
CA THR A 272 -9.96 24.12 -8.43
C THR A 272 -11.20 24.93 -8.80
N GLU A 273 -11.20 26.22 -8.44
CA GLU A 273 -12.29 27.14 -8.76
C GLU A 273 -12.62 27.15 -10.27
N LYS A 274 -11.58 27.14 -11.12
CA LYS A 274 -11.74 27.06 -12.58
C LYS A 274 -12.46 25.78 -13.02
N GLU A 275 -12.17 24.66 -12.37
CA GLU A 275 -12.80 23.38 -12.70
C GLU A 275 -14.22 23.31 -12.16
N PHE A 276 -14.46 23.84 -10.96
CA PHE A 276 -15.79 23.95 -10.38
C PHE A 276 -16.72 24.80 -11.25
N ALA A 277 -16.24 25.98 -11.70
CA ALA A 277 -17.00 26.90 -12.55
C ALA A 277 -17.44 26.29 -13.89
N LYS A 278 -16.65 25.36 -14.46
CA LYS A 278 -17.03 24.67 -15.71
C LYS A 278 -18.20 23.71 -15.54
N ARG A 279 -18.47 23.24 -14.33
CA ARG A 279 -19.50 22.22 -14.05
C ARG A 279 -20.91 22.81 -13.90
N GLY A 280 -21.05 24.13 -13.97
CA GLY A 280 -22.34 24.82 -13.97
C GLY A 280 -23.11 24.64 -12.66
N THR A 281 -24.43 24.45 -12.76
CA THR A 281 -25.36 24.50 -11.63
C THR A 281 -25.45 23.21 -10.82
N THR A 282 -25.04 22.07 -11.37
CA THR A 282 -25.04 20.75 -10.72
C THR A 282 -23.63 20.15 -10.69
N PRO A 283 -22.70 20.73 -9.92
CA PRO A 283 -21.34 20.22 -9.83
C PRO A 283 -21.29 18.86 -9.11
N ALA A 284 -20.80 17.84 -9.82
CA ALA A 284 -20.58 16.48 -9.32
C ALA A 284 -19.12 16.07 -9.52
N TRP A 285 -18.67 15.00 -8.85
CA TRP A 285 -17.34 14.40 -9.03
C TRP A 285 -17.16 13.86 -10.46
N ASN A 286 -15.90 13.62 -10.85
CA ASN A 286 -15.55 13.23 -12.23
C ASN A 286 -15.88 11.77 -12.57
N ASP A 287 -15.89 10.91 -11.55
CA ASP A 287 -16.02 9.48 -11.67
C ASP A 287 -16.60 8.92 -10.37
N GLU A 288 -17.05 7.67 -10.44
CA GLU A 288 -17.68 6.96 -9.33
C GLU A 288 -16.70 6.66 -8.18
N GLU A 289 -15.41 6.55 -8.48
CA GLU A 289 -14.38 6.30 -7.47
C GLU A 289 -14.26 7.48 -6.50
N LEU A 290 -14.18 8.71 -7.02
CA LEU A 290 -14.16 9.92 -6.21
C LEU A 290 -15.46 10.12 -5.42
N VAL A 291 -16.62 9.70 -5.96
CA VAL A 291 -17.90 9.70 -5.21
C VAL A 291 -17.78 8.77 -4.00
N ARG A 292 -17.40 7.51 -4.22
CA ARG A 292 -17.27 6.48 -3.19
C ARG A 292 -16.27 6.89 -2.10
N GLU A 293 -15.13 7.47 -2.49
CA GLU A 293 -14.11 7.92 -1.54
C GLU A 293 -14.55 9.15 -0.74
N ALA A 294 -15.25 10.09 -1.36
CA ALA A 294 -15.82 11.22 -0.64
C ALA A 294 -16.86 10.77 0.40
N GLU A 295 -17.68 9.77 0.05
CA GLU A 295 -18.62 9.15 0.98
C GLU A 295 -17.91 8.42 2.12
N ALA A 296 -16.86 7.64 1.81
CA ALA A 296 -16.04 6.97 2.82
C ALA A 296 -15.37 7.96 3.78
N ALA A 297 -14.87 9.09 3.28
CA ALA A 297 -14.29 10.15 4.10
C ALA A 297 -15.31 10.76 5.09
N VAL A 298 -16.56 10.90 4.66
CA VAL A 298 -17.64 11.44 5.52
C VAL A 298 -18.11 10.42 6.52
N THR A 299 -18.35 9.17 6.08
CA THR A 299 -18.81 8.08 6.94
C THR A 299 -17.82 7.78 8.07
N SER A 300 -16.51 7.82 7.78
CA SER A 300 -15.45 7.68 8.80
C SER A 300 -15.32 8.90 9.72
N GLY A 301 -15.90 10.05 9.36
CA GLY A 301 -15.77 11.30 10.10
C GLY A 301 -14.44 12.03 9.89
N ALA A 302 -13.54 11.49 9.04
CA ALA A 302 -12.28 12.13 8.63
C ALA A 302 -12.53 13.45 7.86
N TRP A 303 -13.67 13.55 7.17
CA TRP A 303 -14.18 14.77 6.55
C TRP A 303 -15.60 15.09 7.03
N ARG A 304 -15.84 16.30 7.53
CA ARG A 304 -17.17 16.71 8.06
C ARG A 304 -17.83 17.83 7.25
N GLY A 305 -17.40 18.05 6.01
CA GLY A 305 -18.01 19.04 5.09
C GLY A 305 -19.20 18.50 4.28
N GLY A 306 -19.34 17.18 4.17
CA GLY A 306 -20.24 16.50 3.24
C GLY A 306 -19.50 15.92 2.01
N ALA A 307 -20.09 14.91 1.37
CA ALA A 307 -19.42 14.11 0.34
C ALA A 307 -19.60 14.66 -1.08
N VAL A 308 -20.51 15.61 -1.29
CA VAL A 308 -20.76 16.22 -2.60
C VAL A 308 -19.65 17.20 -2.98
N LEU A 309 -19.39 17.39 -4.28
CA LEU A 309 -18.31 18.27 -4.75
C LEU A 309 -18.38 19.70 -4.19
N LYS A 310 -19.58 20.26 -4.03
CA LYS A 310 -19.78 21.61 -3.45
C LYS A 310 -19.31 21.75 -1.98
N SER A 311 -19.11 20.62 -1.30
CA SER A 311 -18.63 20.55 0.08
C SER A 311 -17.11 20.44 0.17
N ALA A 312 -16.40 20.29 -0.95
CA ALA A 312 -14.95 20.26 -1.02
C ALA A 312 -14.33 21.66 -0.82
N VAL A 313 -13.02 21.73 -0.63
CA VAL A 313 -12.27 22.99 -0.72
C VAL A 313 -12.31 23.47 -2.17
N ILE A 314 -13.06 24.53 -2.43
CA ILE A 314 -13.10 25.21 -3.73
C ILE A 314 -12.18 26.43 -3.67
N ALA A 315 -11.07 26.39 -4.39
CA ALA A 315 -10.07 27.47 -4.35
C ALA A 315 -9.32 27.62 -5.68
N PRO A 316 -8.71 28.80 -5.97
CA PRO A 316 -7.89 29.00 -7.16
C PRO A 316 -6.50 28.37 -6.98
N ILE A 317 -6.47 27.05 -6.85
CA ILE A 317 -5.26 26.23 -6.71
C ILE A 317 -4.48 26.25 -8.03
N THR A 318 -3.19 26.52 -7.95
CA THR A 318 -2.24 26.51 -9.07
C THR A 318 -0.96 25.83 -8.62
N ALA A 319 -0.03 25.58 -9.56
CA ALA A 319 1.27 24.99 -9.22
C ALA A 319 2.14 25.82 -8.26
N SER A 320 1.77 27.07 -8.02
CA SER A 320 2.45 27.98 -7.10
C SER A 320 1.65 28.24 -5.82
N LYS A 321 0.64 27.42 -5.53
CA LYS A 321 -0.22 27.61 -4.37
C LYS A 321 -0.51 26.27 -3.70
N SER A 322 -0.71 26.32 -2.40
CA SER A 322 -1.04 25.15 -1.58
C SER A 322 -2.31 25.43 -0.77
N LEU A 323 -2.95 24.36 -0.34
CA LEU A 323 -4.00 24.39 0.66
C LEU A 323 -3.38 24.01 2.00
N VAL A 324 -3.47 24.90 2.98
CA VAL A 324 -2.99 24.65 4.34
C VAL A 324 -4.17 24.51 5.29
N ARG A 325 -4.11 23.51 6.16
CA ARG A 325 -5.10 23.26 7.20
C ARG A 325 -4.85 24.13 8.41
N ASP A 326 -5.89 24.79 8.89
CA ASP A 326 -5.86 25.51 10.17
C ASP A 326 -5.67 24.53 11.34
N ALA A 327 -4.53 24.64 12.02
CA ALA A 327 -4.18 23.83 13.18
C ALA A 327 -5.18 23.93 14.34
N LYS A 328 -5.90 25.06 14.42
CA LYS A 328 -6.88 25.32 15.48
C LYS A 328 -8.27 24.82 15.14
N ALA A 329 -8.50 24.38 13.90
CA ALA A 329 -9.79 23.86 13.49
C ALA A 329 -10.05 22.48 14.13
N GLY A 330 -11.00 22.42 15.06
CA GLY A 330 -11.42 21.16 15.70
C GLY A 330 -12.17 20.20 14.76
N VAL A 331 -12.45 20.60 13.52
CA VAL A 331 -13.19 19.82 12.52
C VAL A 331 -12.57 19.98 11.15
N ASN A 332 -12.32 18.86 10.46
CA ASN A 332 -11.89 18.86 9.06
C ASN A 332 -13.05 19.10 8.10
N LYS A 333 -13.05 20.22 7.38
CA LYS A 333 -14.07 20.56 6.37
C LYS A 333 -13.53 21.66 5.46
N ALA A 334 -14.23 22.02 4.38
CA ALA A 334 -13.73 23.03 3.44
C ALA A 334 -13.21 24.32 4.11
N GLY A 335 -13.95 24.86 5.09
CA GLY A 335 -13.57 26.07 5.81
C GLY A 335 -12.40 25.94 6.80
N SER A 336 -11.88 24.74 7.05
CA SER A 336 -10.64 24.55 7.82
C SER A 336 -9.38 24.65 6.97
N TRP A 337 -9.52 24.93 5.67
CA TRP A 337 -8.40 25.01 4.74
C TRP A 337 -8.34 26.40 4.12
N THR A 338 -7.13 26.92 3.98
CA THR A 338 -6.88 28.23 3.37
C THR A 338 -5.84 28.12 2.28
N LEU A 339 -5.88 29.05 1.33
CA LEU A 339 -4.97 29.09 0.21
C LEU A 339 -3.71 29.88 0.60
N ARG A 340 -2.55 29.31 0.32
CA ARG A 340 -1.24 29.89 0.60
C ARG A 340 -0.45 30.08 -0.70
N ASN A 341 0.26 31.19 -0.83
CA ASN A 341 1.07 31.46 -2.00
C ASN A 341 2.45 30.80 -1.90
N ALA A 342 3.12 30.57 -3.03
CA ALA A 342 4.42 29.88 -3.09
C ALA A 342 5.51 30.46 -2.17
N LYS A 343 5.45 31.74 -1.83
CA LYS A 343 6.43 32.40 -0.93
C LYS A 343 6.18 32.12 0.55
N GLU A 344 4.99 31.65 0.88
CA GLU A 344 4.53 31.41 2.25
C GLU A 344 4.49 29.91 2.59
N VAL A 345 4.76 29.04 1.60
CA VAL A 345 4.79 27.58 1.76
C VAL A 345 5.79 27.20 2.84
N THR A 346 5.31 26.48 3.86
CA THR A 346 6.09 26.12 5.04
C THR A 346 6.61 24.69 4.96
N LEU A 347 6.83 24.17 3.76
CA LEU A 347 7.22 22.78 3.54
C LEU A 347 8.33 22.36 4.53
N GLY A 348 8.03 21.39 5.37
CA GLY A 348 8.93 20.84 6.39
C GLY A 348 9.17 21.73 7.61
N GLN A 349 8.55 22.89 7.73
CA GLN A 349 8.64 23.72 8.94
C GLN A 349 7.75 23.12 10.06
N PRO A 350 8.06 23.40 11.35
CA PRO A 350 7.21 22.97 12.45
C PRO A 350 5.79 23.52 12.31
N TYR A 351 4.80 22.63 12.47
CA TYR A 351 3.36 22.91 12.36
C TYR A 351 2.81 23.71 13.55
#